data_AF-A0A6P7JXR4-F1
#
_entry.id   AF-A0A6P7JXR4-F1
#
_cell.length_a   1.000
_cell.length_b   1.000
_cell.length_c   1.000
_cell.angle_alpha   90.00
_cell.angle_beta   90.00
_cell.angle_gamma   90.00
#
_symmetry.space_group_name_H-M   'P 1'
#
loop_
_entity.id
_entity.type
_entity.pdbx_description
1 polymer ?
#
loop_
_entity_poly.entity_id
_entity_poly.type
_entity_poly.pdbx_seq_one_letter_code
_entity_poly.pdbx_strand_id
1 'polypeptide(L)'
;MDKLSNQTKNLMKLTQELLKEHAFDSDVEPHRFRSLPEMSNRSANDLNNLELKPTLSQLHADLKLYEHHFEWLNRVSKKHHHPAVPKLVEMIREMKSLINLLHRHMLRVEAPRLTPATPSLPPHLPYQFDVLQSSHELLQHFKLFCDWAYRAFISLKPKVSAVQ
;
A
#
# COMPACT_ATOMS: atom_id res chain seq x y z
N MET A 1 -3.87 -1.62 17.60
CA MET A 1 -2.74 -0.90 16.98
C MET A 1 -1.56 -1.82 16.72
N ASP A 2 -1.05 -2.57 17.70
CA ASP A 2 0.12 -3.45 17.52
C ASP A 2 -0.02 -4.47 16.37
N LYS A 3 -1.21 -5.08 16.23
CA LYS A 3 -1.49 -6.02 15.14
C LYS A 3 -1.48 -5.33 13.77
N LEU A 4 -1.99 -4.10 13.66
CA LEU A 4 -1.97 -3.30 12.43
C LEU A 4 -0.52 -2.97 12.05
N SER A 5 0.27 -2.43 12.98
CA SER A 5 1.68 -2.10 12.73
C SER A 5 2.50 -3.33 12.36
N ASN A 6 2.27 -4.49 12.99
CA ASN A 6 3.00 -5.71 12.68
C ASN A 6 2.66 -6.25 11.29
N GLN A 7 1.38 -6.25 10.90
CA GLN A 7 0.98 -6.65 9.54
C GLN A 7 1.52 -5.69 8.48
N THR A 8 1.50 -4.37 8.73
CA THR A 8 2.11 -3.40 7.83
C THR A 8 3.62 -3.61 7.70
N LYS A 9 4.31 -3.95 8.79
CA LYS A 9 5.75 -4.28 8.76
C LYS A 9 6.02 -5.54 7.93
N ASN A 10 5.14 -6.54 7.99
CA ASN A 10 5.25 -7.74 7.16
C ASN A 10 5.06 -7.41 5.66
N LEU A 11 4.05 -6.60 5.31
CA LEU A 11 3.88 -6.11 3.94
C LEU A 11 5.12 -5.34 3.45
N MET A 12 5.70 -4.49 4.30
CA MET A 12 6.92 -3.77 3.95
C MET A 12 8.10 -4.71 3.64
N LYS A 13 8.24 -5.82 4.38
CA LYS A 13 9.26 -6.84 4.10
C LYS A 13 9.01 -7.54 2.77
N LEU A 14 7.78 -7.98 2.51
CA LEU A 14 7.40 -8.58 1.23
C LEU A 14 7.68 -7.63 0.05
N THR A 15 7.39 -6.34 0.21
CA THR A 15 7.68 -5.31 -0.79
C THR A 15 9.18 -5.18 -1.04
N GLN A 16 10.00 -5.20 0.00
CA GLN A 16 11.46 -5.16 -0.12
C GLN A 16 12.02 -6.41 -0.81
N GLU A 17 11.46 -7.60 -0.53
CA GLU A 17 11.86 -8.84 -1.20
C GLU A 17 11.55 -8.80 -2.69
N LEU A 18 10.33 -8.37 -3.06
CA LEU A 18 9.93 -8.20 -4.46
C LEU A 18 10.80 -7.16 -5.20
N LEU A 19 11.16 -6.05 -4.53
CA LEU A 19 12.07 -5.06 -5.11
C LEU A 19 13.47 -5.62 -5.36
N LYS A 20 13.97 -6.51 -4.49
CA LYS A 20 15.29 -7.15 -4.68
C LYS A 20 15.28 -8.17 -5.82
N GLU A 21 14.19 -8.90 -6.00
CA GLU A 21 14.04 -9.90 -7.05
C GLU A 21 13.88 -9.30 -8.46
N HIS A 22 13.53 -8.02 -8.54
CA HIS A 22 13.32 -7.30 -9.79
C HIS A 22 14.37 -6.21 -10.04
N ALA A 23 15.58 -6.40 -9.51
CA ALA A 23 16.66 -5.42 -9.63
C ALA A 23 17.08 -5.18 -11.09
N PHE A 24 16.49 -4.15 -11.70
CA PHE A 24 16.99 -3.49 -12.89
C PHE A 24 17.48 -2.10 -12.48
N ASP A 25 18.75 -1.80 -12.72
CA ASP A 25 19.35 -0.44 -12.69
C ASP A 25 18.90 0.38 -13.92
N SER A 26 17.62 0.30 -14.29
CA SER A 26 17.07 1.12 -15.36
C SER A 26 16.28 2.27 -14.78
N ASP A 27 16.50 3.48 -15.30
CA ASP A 27 15.66 4.64 -14.99
C ASP A 27 14.19 4.28 -15.19
N VAL A 28 13.46 4.20 -14.08
CA VAL A 28 12.02 3.97 -14.09
C VAL A 28 11.38 5.26 -14.56
N GLU A 29 10.66 5.19 -15.68
CA GLU A 29 9.88 6.33 -16.14
C GLU A 29 8.81 6.64 -15.08
N PRO A 30 8.91 7.79 -14.38
CA PRO A 30 8.00 8.07 -13.29
C PRO A 30 6.61 8.44 -13.84
N HIS A 31 5.57 8.28 -13.02
CA HIS A 31 4.19 8.74 -13.24
C HIS A 31 3.28 7.83 -14.09
N ARG A 32 3.53 6.51 -14.14
CA ARG A 32 2.57 5.58 -14.78
C ARG A 32 1.29 5.42 -13.94
N PHE A 33 1.35 5.72 -12.64
CA PHE A 33 0.20 5.62 -11.73
C PHE A 33 -0.16 6.94 -11.04
N ARG A 34 -0.84 7.83 -11.77
CA ARG A 34 -1.23 9.17 -11.29
C ARG A 34 -2.21 9.20 -10.11
N SER A 35 -2.91 8.09 -9.86
CA SER A 35 -3.86 8.00 -8.74
C SER A 35 -3.22 7.57 -7.43
N LEU A 36 -1.96 7.13 -7.42
CA LEU A 36 -1.35 6.65 -6.16
C LEU A 36 -1.33 7.78 -5.13
N PRO A 37 -1.51 7.45 -3.84
CA PRO A 37 -1.46 8.45 -2.78
C PRO A 37 -0.13 9.21 -2.82
N GLU A 38 -0.22 10.54 -2.79
CA GLU A 38 0.95 11.39 -2.74
C GLU A 38 1.64 11.27 -1.37
N MET A 39 2.90 10.85 -1.38
CA MET A 39 3.68 10.59 -0.16
C MET A 39 4.60 11.75 0.23
N SER A 40 4.84 12.72 -0.66
CA SER A 40 5.66 13.92 -0.41
C SER A 40 5.12 14.78 0.74
N ASN A 41 3.79 14.84 0.88
CA ASN A 41 3.08 15.64 1.88
C ASN A 41 2.90 14.92 3.24
N ARG A 42 3.51 13.76 3.43
CA ARG A 42 3.37 12.92 4.63
C ARG A 42 4.66 12.94 5.45
N SER A 43 4.98 14.12 5.98
CA SER A 43 6.22 14.40 6.70
C SER A 43 6.22 13.80 8.12
N ALA A 44 7.41 13.73 8.73
CA ALA A 44 7.55 13.28 10.12
C ALA A 44 6.84 14.22 11.12
N ASN A 45 6.72 15.51 10.81
CA ASN A 45 6.02 16.47 11.65
C ASN A 45 4.51 16.21 11.70
N ASP A 46 3.95 15.68 10.61
CA ASP A 46 2.52 15.35 10.53
C ASP A 46 2.14 14.19 11.47
N LEU A 47 3.10 13.31 11.79
CA LEU A 47 2.87 12.12 12.63
C LEU A 47 2.43 12.47 14.06
N ASN A 48 2.95 13.57 14.62
CA ASN A 48 2.62 14.01 15.98
C ASN A 48 1.18 14.53 16.07
N ASN A 49 0.70 15.15 15.00
CA ASN A 49 -0.60 15.83 14.94
C ASN A 49 -1.73 14.94 14.40
N LEU A 50 -1.46 13.67 14.11
CA LEU A 50 -2.46 12.77 13.53
C LEU A 50 -3.71 12.62 14.39
N GLU A 51 -4.86 12.91 13.80
CA GLU A 51 -6.16 12.57 14.39
C GLU A 51 -6.50 11.11 14.10
N LEU A 52 -7.03 10.40 15.10
CA LEU A 52 -7.26 8.96 15.01
C LEU A 52 -8.22 8.60 13.87
N LYS A 53 -9.46 9.11 13.91
CA LYS A 53 -10.50 8.70 12.96
C LYS A 53 -10.14 9.06 11.50
N PRO A 54 -9.78 10.31 11.17
CA PRO A 54 -9.43 10.69 9.79
C PRO A 54 -8.24 9.87 9.24
N THR A 55 -7.23 9.61 10.08
CA THR A 55 -6.06 8.85 9.65
C THR A 55 -6.40 7.39 9.33
N LEU A 56 -7.21 6.72 10.16
CA LEU A 56 -7.62 5.34 9.89
C LEU A 56 -8.48 5.26 8.61
N SER A 57 -9.39 6.22 8.44
CA SER A 57 -10.24 6.34 7.26
C SER A 57 -9.43 6.50 5.97
N GLN A 58 -8.42 7.38 5.98
CA GLN A 58 -7.54 7.61 4.84
C GLN A 58 -6.66 6.39 4.55
N LEU A 59 -6.02 5.81 5.57
CA LEU A 59 -5.20 4.60 5.43
C LEU A 59 -6.00 3.43 4.82
N HIS A 60 -7.27 3.30 5.17
CA HIS A 60 -8.14 2.28 4.61
C HIS A 60 -8.44 2.53 3.13
N ALA A 61 -8.77 3.77 2.76
CA ALA A 61 -9.01 4.14 1.36
C ALA A 61 -7.74 3.95 0.49
N ASP A 62 -6.58 4.37 1.01
CA ASP A 62 -5.29 4.20 0.34
C ASP A 62 -4.94 2.71 0.15
N LEU A 63 -5.10 1.89 1.19
CA LEU A 63 -4.85 0.44 1.11
C LEU A 63 -5.76 -0.23 0.06
N LYS A 64 -7.04 0.17 0.02
CA LYS A 64 -7.98 -0.27 -1.01
C LYS A 64 -7.52 0.15 -2.40
N LEU A 65 -7.00 1.35 -2.55
CA LEU A 65 -6.47 1.81 -3.83
C LEU A 65 -5.26 0.98 -4.26
N TYR A 66 -4.30 0.76 -3.37
CA TYR A 66 -3.17 -0.12 -3.65
C TYR A 66 -3.62 -1.54 -3.99
N GLU A 67 -4.60 -2.11 -3.28
CA GLU A 67 -5.16 -3.44 -3.58
C GLU A 67 -5.59 -3.56 -5.05
N HIS A 68 -6.30 -2.56 -5.58
CA HIS A 68 -6.72 -2.55 -6.99
C HIS A 68 -5.52 -2.52 -7.97
N HIS A 69 -4.48 -1.76 -7.64
CA HIS A 69 -3.25 -1.69 -8.45
C HIS A 69 -2.48 -3.02 -8.42
N PHE A 70 -2.35 -3.64 -7.25
CA PHE A 70 -1.70 -4.96 -7.13
C PHE A 70 -2.50 -6.07 -7.82
N GLU A 71 -3.83 -6.02 -7.77
CA GLU A 71 -4.67 -6.96 -8.53
C GLU A 71 -4.49 -6.79 -10.04
N TRP A 72 -4.41 -5.55 -10.53
CA TRP A 72 -4.04 -5.28 -11.92
C TRP A 72 -2.65 -5.82 -12.25
N LEU A 73 -1.66 -5.56 -11.39
CA LEU A 73 -0.28 -5.99 -11.62
C LEU A 73 -0.18 -7.52 -11.70
N ASN A 74 -0.89 -8.22 -10.81
CA ASN A 74 -0.96 -9.67 -10.82
C ASN A 74 -1.60 -10.21 -12.12
N ARG A 75 -2.65 -9.56 -12.64
CA ARG A 75 -3.27 -9.95 -13.92
C ARG A 75 -2.30 -9.81 -15.09
N VAL A 76 -1.61 -8.67 -15.22
CA VAL A 76 -0.64 -8.46 -16.31
C VAL A 76 0.58 -9.36 -16.16
N SER A 77 1.07 -9.56 -14.93
CA SER A 77 2.19 -10.46 -14.63
C SER A 77 1.88 -11.92 -15.00
N LYS A 78 0.65 -12.39 -14.75
CA LYS A 78 0.20 -13.73 -15.16
C LYS A 78 0.20 -13.91 -16.67
N LYS A 79 -0.28 -12.91 -17.43
CA LYS A 79 -0.28 -12.95 -18.90
C LYS A 79 1.12 -13.12 -19.48
N HIS A 80 2.11 -12.54 -18.82
CA HIS A 80 3.52 -12.58 -19.20
C HIS A 80 4.33 -13.69 -18.49
N HIS A 81 3.68 -14.63 -17.79
CA HIS A 81 4.33 -15.73 -17.05
C HIS A 81 5.45 -15.26 -16.10
N HIS A 82 5.25 -14.10 -15.47
CA HIS A 82 6.28 -13.46 -14.66
C HIS A 82 6.56 -14.25 -13.37
N PRO A 83 7.84 -14.46 -12.96
CA PRO A 83 8.19 -15.27 -11.80
C PRO A 83 7.67 -14.71 -10.46
N ALA A 84 7.34 -13.41 -10.41
CA ALA A 84 6.81 -12.75 -9.20
C ALA A 84 5.38 -13.15 -8.83
N VAL A 85 4.63 -13.81 -9.73
CA VAL A 85 3.19 -14.08 -9.54
C VAL A 85 2.86 -14.74 -8.19
N PRO A 86 3.59 -15.78 -7.71
CA PRO A 86 3.30 -16.37 -6.40
C PRO A 86 3.39 -15.35 -5.25
N LYS A 87 4.43 -14.50 -5.25
CA LYS A 87 4.62 -13.47 -4.24
C LYS A 87 3.60 -12.32 -4.36
N LEU A 88 3.18 -11.98 -5.58
CA LEU A 88 2.09 -11.00 -5.79
C LEU A 88 0.76 -11.52 -5.22
N VAL A 89 0.48 -12.81 -5.37
CA VAL A 89 -0.72 -13.45 -4.77
C VAL A 89 -0.64 -13.39 -3.24
N GLU A 90 0.52 -13.68 -2.66
CA GLU A 90 0.74 -13.55 -1.22
C GLU A 90 0.57 -12.10 -0.74
N MET A 91 1.17 -11.14 -1.44
CA MET A 91 1.04 -9.71 -1.15
C MET A 91 -0.43 -9.27 -1.11
N ILE A 92 -1.20 -9.60 -2.15
CA ILE A 92 -2.64 -9.25 -2.23
C ILE A 92 -3.42 -9.89 -1.07
N ARG A 93 -3.10 -11.14 -0.70
CA ARG A 93 -3.73 -11.83 0.44
C ARG A 93 -3.45 -11.10 1.76
N GLU A 94 -2.20 -10.71 2.00
CA GLU A 94 -1.81 -9.96 3.19
C GLU A 94 -2.42 -8.55 3.22
N MET A 95 -2.52 -7.87 2.08
CA MET A 95 -3.22 -6.59 1.97
C MET A 95 -4.69 -6.72 2.33
N LYS A 96 -5.40 -7.71 1.79
CA LYS A 96 -6.81 -8.00 2.13
C LYS A 96 -6.98 -8.28 3.63
N SER A 97 -6.06 -9.02 4.22
CA SER A 97 -6.04 -9.29 5.67
C SER A 97 -5.90 -7.99 6.48
N LEU A 98 -4.94 -7.14 6.12
CA LEU A 98 -4.71 -5.85 6.77
C LEU A 98 -5.91 -4.89 6.60
N ILE A 99 -6.48 -4.79 5.41
CA ILE A 99 -7.68 -3.99 5.11
C ILE A 99 -8.83 -4.41 6.03
N ASN A 100 -9.09 -5.71 6.14
CA ASN A 100 -10.15 -6.23 7.00
C ASN A 100 -9.87 -5.96 8.49
N LEU A 101 -8.61 -6.05 8.92
CA LEU A 101 -8.23 -5.70 10.29
C LEU A 101 -8.41 -4.21 10.57
N LEU A 102 -8.00 -3.35 9.66
CA LEU A 102 -8.15 -1.91 9.77
C LEU A 102 -9.63 -1.52 9.79
N HIS A 103 -10.44 -2.14 8.93
CA HIS A 103 -11.88 -1.91 8.92
C HIS A 103 -12.54 -2.24 10.27
N ARG A 104 -12.19 -3.38 10.88
CA ARG A 104 -12.68 -3.73 12.23
C ARG A 104 -12.26 -2.71 13.29
N HIS A 105 -11.05 -2.16 13.18
CA HIS A 105 -10.59 -1.10 14.08
C HIS A 105 -11.38 0.20 13.87
N MET A 106 -11.64 0.59 12.61
CA MET A 106 -12.46 1.75 12.28
C MET A 106 -13.86 1.65 12.87
N LEU A 107 -14.51 0.48 12.78
CA LEU A 107 -15.84 0.26 13.37
C LEU A 107 -15.86 0.49 14.88
N ARG A 108 -14.81 0.07 15.61
CA ARG A 108 -14.73 0.23 17.07
C ARG A 108 -14.58 1.68 17.52
N VAL A 109 -13.96 2.52 16.69
CA VAL A 109 -13.73 3.94 16.99
C VAL A 109 -14.64 4.86 16.19
N GLU A 110 -15.65 4.28 15.51
CA GLU A 110 -16.61 4.99 14.67
C GLU A 110 -15.94 5.91 13.63
N ALA A 111 -14.85 5.44 13.02
CA ALA A 111 -14.20 6.17 11.94
C ALA A 111 -15.00 5.99 10.63
N PRO A 112 -15.30 7.08 9.90
CA PRO A 112 -16.10 7.01 8.67
C PRO A 112 -15.34 6.25 7.58
N ARG A 113 -16.06 5.62 6.64
CA ARG A 113 -15.44 5.08 5.43
C ARG A 113 -15.32 6.19 4.40
N LEU A 114 -14.14 6.31 3.80
CA LEU A 114 -13.95 7.14 2.61
C LEU A 114 -14.08 6.27 1.36
N THR A 115 -14.62 6.86 0.30
CA THR A 115 -14.62 6.25 -1.02
C THR A 115 -13.18 6.28 -1.56
N PRO A 116 -12.59 5.14 -1.93
CA PRO A 116 -11.27 5.12 -2.56
C PRO A 116 -11.30 5.90 -3.87
N ALA A 117 -10.19 6.55 -4.22
CA ALA A 117 -10.05 7.18 -5.54
C ALA A 117 -10.14 6.14 -6.66
N THR A 118 -10.54 6.57 -7.85
CA THR A 118 -10.52 5.71 -9.03
C THR A 118 -9.07 5.39 -9.42
N PRO A 119 -8.69 4.11 -9.59
CA PRO A 119 -7.33 3.75 -9.96
C PRO A 119 -6.99 4.20 -11.40
N SER A 120 -5.83 4.83 -11.55
CA SER A 120 -5.21 5.21 -12.82
C SER A 120 -4.26 4.09 -13.24
N LEU A 121 -4.82 3.09 -13.93
CA LEU A 121 -4.04 1.94 -14.41
C LEU A 121 -3.48 2.23 -15.81
N PRO A 122 -2.21 1.88 -16.09
CA PRO A 122 -1.69 1.93 -17.44
C PRO A 122 -2.56 1.11 -18.40
N PRO A 123 -2.74 1.59 -19.65
CA PRO A 123 -3.36 0.78 -20.69
C PRO A 123 -2.51 -0.47 -20.97
N HIS A 124 -3.03 -1.38 -21.81
CA HIS A 124 -2.39 -2.66 -22.20
C HIS A 124 -0.85 -2.60 -22.21
N LEU A 125 -0.21 -3.55 -21.52
CA LEU A 125 1.25 -3.69 -21.49
C LEU A 125 1.67 -4.82 -22.44
N PRO A 126 2.14 -4.49 -23.66
CA PRO A 126 2.49 -5.49 -24.66
C PRO A 126 3.81 -6.20 -24.36
N TYR A 127 4.72 -5.58 -23.60
CA TYR A 127 6.05 -6.12 -23.34
C TYR A 127 6.28 -6.43 -21.86
N GLN A 128 7.10 -7.44 -21.60
CA GLN A 128 7.50 -7.81 -20.23
C GLN A 128 8.26 -6.69 -19.52
N PHE A 129 9.03 -5.88 -20.27
CA PHE A 129 9.75 -4.73 -19.73
C PHE A 129 8.80 -3.67 -19.13
N ASP A 130 7.68 -3.40 -19.78
CA ASP A 130 6.67 -2.49 -19.23
C ASP A 130 6.07 -2.99 -17.91
N VAL A 131 5.87 -4.31 -17.81
CA VAL A 131 5.38 -4.95 -16.58
C VAL A 131 6.41 -4.81 -15.46
N LEU A 132 7.70 -4.93 -15.78
CA LEU A 132 8.78 -4.72 -14.83
C LEU A 132 8.84 -3.28 -14.32
N GLN A 133 8.79 -2.29 -15.22
CA GLN A 133 8.76 -0.88 -14.82
C GLN A 133 7.54 -0.55 -13.95
N SER A 134 6.35 -0.99 -14.36
CA SER A 134 5.13 -0.82 -13.58
C SER A 134 5.16 -1.56 -12.22
N SER A 135 5.80 -2.73 -12.15
CA SER A 135 6.02 -3.44 -10.88
C SER A 135 6.89 -2.59 -9.95
N HIS A 136 7.99 -2.07 -10.48
CA HIS A 136 8.97 -1.34 -9.70
C HIS A 136 8.39 -0.03 -9.15
N GLU A 137 7.78 0.81 -9.99
CA GLU A 137 7.14 2.06 -9.56
C GLU A 137 6.09 1.79 -8.46
N LEU A 138 5.21 0.81 -8.67
CA LEU A 138 4.16 0.48 -7.71
C LEU A 138 4.75 0.00 -6.36
N LEU A 139 5.76 -0.87 -6.40
CA LEU A 139 6.42 -1.38 -5.20
C LEU A 139 7.19 -0.27 -4.46
N GLN A 140 7.83 0.67 -5.16
CA GLN A 140 8.51 1.82 -4.54
C GLN A 140 7.51 2.73 -3.81
N HIS A 141 6.41 3.10 -4.47
CA HIS A 141 5.35 3.89 -3.85
C HIS A 141 4.74 3.16 -2.66
N PHE A 142 4.45 1.87 -2.82
CA PHE A 142 3.87 1.08 -1.75
C PHE A 142 4.81 0.90 -0.56
N LYS A 143 6.13 0.80 -0.79
CA LYS A 143 7.14 0.78 0.29
C LYS A 143 7.08 2.05 1.13
N LEU A 144 7.02 3.22 0.49
CA LEU A 144 6.89 4.51 1.19
C LEU A 144 5.59 4.57 1.98
N PHE A 145 4.48 4.12 1.38
CA PHE A 145 3.19 4.02 2.05
C PHE A 145 3.27 3.12 3.30
N CYS A 146 3.86 1.93 3.19
CA CYS A 146 3.98 1.01 4.34
C CYS A 146 4.84 1.59 5.46
N ASP A 147 5.97 2.25 5.15
CA ASP A 147 6.81 2.89 6.16
C ASP A 147 6.03 3.97 6.91
N TRP A 148 5.34 4.85 6.17
CA TRP A 148 4.52 5.89 6.79
C TRP A 148 3.36 5.32 7.61
N ALA A 149 2.61 4.36 7.05
CA ALA A 149 1.47 3.73 7.73
C ALA A 149 1.92 3.02 9.02
N TYR A 150 3.09 2.37 9.01
CA TYR A 150 3.68 1.78 10.20
C TYR A 150 3.91 2.85 11.28
N ARG A 151 4.59 3.95 10.93
CA ARG A 151 4.86 5.07 11.86
C ARG A 151 3.57 5.73 12.36
N ALA A 152 2.57 5.89 11.50
CA ALA A 152 1.26 6.42 11.86
C ALA A 152 0.57 5.52 12.89
N PHE A 153 0.57 4.19 12.69
CA PHE A 153 -0.01 3.27 13.66
C PHE A 153 0.69 3.27 15.02
N ILE A 154 2.01 3.45 15.05
CA ILE A 154 2.77 3.62 16.30
C ILE A 154 2.37 4.95 16.98
N SER A 155 2.32 6.04 16.22
CA SER A 155 2.00 7.39 16.73
C SER A 155 0.56 7.51 17.25
N LEU A 156 -0.37 6.76 16.65
CA LEU A 156 -1.77 6.71 17.05
C LEU A 156 -2.03 5.77 18.25
N LYS A 157 -1.08 4.90 18.63
CA LYS A 157 -1.26 3.94 19.72
C LYS A 157 -1.67 4.59 21.05
N PRO A 158 -1.01 5.66 21.54
CA PRO A 158 -1.42 6.33 22.77
C PRO A 158 -2.82 6.96 22.69
N LYS A 159 -3.19 7.45 21.50
CA LYS A 159 -4.47 8.14 21.26
C LYS A 159 -5.67 7.18 21.31
N VAL A 160 -5.47 5.90 21.01
CA VAL A 160 -6.52 4.87 21.15
C VAL A 160 -6.81 4.58 22.62
N SER A 161 -5.80 4.56 23.48
CA SER A 161 -5.96 4.30 24.92
C SER A 161 -6.64 5.45 25.66
N ALA A 162 -6.63 6.67 25.11
CA ALA A 162 -7.29 7.84 25.70
C ALA A 162 -8.79 7.96 25.35
N VAL A 163 -9.28 7.16 24.39
CA VAL A 163 -10.67 7.17 23.91
C VAL A 163 -11.46 5.96 24.47
N GLN A 164 -10.79 5.05 25.18
CA GLN A 164 -11.39 3.93 25.91
C GLN A 164 -11.57 4.27 27.38
#